data_AF-A0A850MHQ4-F1
#
_entry.id   AF-A0A850MHQ4-F1
#
_cell.length_a   1.000
_cell.length_b   1.000
_cell.length_c   1.000
_cell.angle_alpha   90.00
_cell.angle_beta   90.00
_cell.angle_gamma   90.00
#
_symmetry.space_group_name_H-M   'P 1'
#
loop_
_entity.id
_entity.type
_entity.pdbx_description
1 polymer ?
#
loop_
_entity_poly.entity_id
_entity_poly.type
_entity_poly.pdbx_seq_one_letter_code
_entity_poly.pdbx_strand_id
1 'polypeptide(L)'
;MGALKTVGGVFALVAGTLNIVVLLLAYMGAAVTPMILIYSLSLAVSPIGGIIGLALNGLLLVGGILGLAGKKAGGILALIAAAFIMLEGILISFVFNPFTQPELILMFNPWSFFVGFVGLSISFLTIEAILGLLGGIFILAGGSD
;
A
#
# COMPACT_ATOMS: atom_id res chain seq x y z
N MET A 1 22.31 -14.97 -11.24
CA MET A 1 21.05 -14.36 -10.79
C MET A 1 20.55 -13.44 -11.89
N GLY A 2 19.33 -13.64 -12.42
CA GLY A 2 18.85 -12.86 -13.57
C GLY A 2 18.60 -11.39 -13.20
N ALA A 3 19.02 -10.45 -14.05
CA ALA A 3 18.84 -9.01 -13.82
C ALA A 3 17.38 -8.62 -13.51
N LEU A 4 16.43 -9.35 -14.11
CA LEU A 4 15.00 -9.15 -13.88
C LEU A 4 14.58 -9.46 -12.43
N LYS A 5 15.17 -10.49 -11.79
CA LYS A 5 14.89 -10.80 -10.36
C LYS A 5 15.40 -9.71 -9.44
N THR A 6 16.57 -9.15 -9.74
CA THR A 6 17.15 -8.07 -8.96
C THR A 6 16.29 -6.82 -9.04
N VAL A 7 15.87 -6.42 -10.24
CA VAL A 7 14.95 -5.29 -10.44
C VAL A 7 13.62 -5.54 -9.71
N GLY A 8 13.07 -6.75 -9.82
CA GLY A 8 11.83 -7.10 -9.12
C GLY A 8 11.96 -7.06 -7.59
N GLY A 9 13.09 -7.53 -7.05
CA GLY A 9 13.42 -7.44 -5.63
C GLY A 9 13.51 -6.01 -5.12
N VAL A 10 14.14 -5.12 -5.90
CA VAL A 10 14.21 -3.68 -5.59
C VAL A 10 12.82 -3.04 -5.60
N PHE A 11 11.98 -3.35 -6.59
CA PHE A 11 10.62 -2.79 -6.64
C PHE A 11 9.76 -3.23 -5.45
N ALA A 12 9.83 -4.50 -5.06
CA ALA A 12 9.11 -4.99 -3.87
C ALA A 12 9.61 -4.32 -2.57
N LEU A 13 10.93 -4.08 -2.44
CA LEU A 13 11.48 -3.33 -1.30
C LEU A 13 11.01 -1.89 -1.27
N VAL A 14 11.10 -1.18 -2.40
CA VAL A 14 10.67 0.23 -2.51
C VAL A 14 9.18 0.35 -2.19
N ALA A 15 8.35 -0.55 -2.70
CA ALA A 15 6.93 -0.60 -2.38
C ALA A 15 6.65 -0.75 -0.87
N GLY A 16 7.33 -1.70 -0.22
CA GLY A 16 7.17 -1.92 1.22
C GLY A 16 7.68 -0.75 2.06
N THR A 17 8.82 -0.15 1.68
CA THR A 17 9.39 1.00 2.40
C THR A 17 8.54 2.26 2.24
N LEU A 18 8.02 2.56 1.05
CA LEU A 18 7.17 3.73 0.82
C LEU A 18 5.91 3.69 1.69
N ASN A 19 5.22 2.55 1.72
CA ASN A 19 4.04 2.37 2.57
C ASN A 19 4.36 2.51 4.07
N ILE A 20 5.51 1.99 4.54
CA ILE A 20 5.94 2.15 5.94
C ILE A 20 6.24 3.62 6.26
N VAL A 21 6.88 4.35 5.35
CA VAL A 21 7.16 5.78 5.53
C VAL A 21 5.86 6.58 5.60
N VAL A 22 4.89 6.31 4.71
CA VAL A 22 3.57 6.93 4.74
C VAL A 22 2.86 6.64 6.07
N LEU A 23 2.90 5.39 6.52
CA LEU A 23 2.33 4.96 7.80
C LEU A 23 2.99 5.64 9.00
N LEU A 24 4.32 5.77 9.01
CA LEU A 24 5.07 6.41 10.09
C LEU A 24 4.77 7.92 10.16
N LEU A 25 4.72 8.58 9.00
CA LEU A 25 4.35 10.00 8.90
C LEU A 25 2.91 10.24 9.38
N ALA A 26 2.00 9.34 9.06
CA ALA A 26 0.64 9.34 9.59
C ALA A 26 0.61 9.19 11.13
N TYR A 27 1.41 8.28 11.70
CA TYR A 27 1.45 8.03 13.15
C TYR A 27 2.09 9.17 13.95
N MET A 28 3.11 9.83 13.39
CA MET A 28 3.82 10.93 14.05
C MET A 28 3.02 12.23 14.10
N GLY A 29 1.84 12.30 13.48
CA GLY A 29 0.98 13.51 13.53
C GLY A 29 1.66 14.75 12.98
N ALA A 30 2.73 14.59 12.18
CA ALA A 30 3.33 15.71 11.46
C ALA A 30 2.21 16.39 10.64
N ALA A 31 2.25 17.70 10.46
CA ALA A 31 1.24 18.42 9.67
C ALA A 31 1.34 17.95 8.21
N VAL A 32 0.67 16.85 7.89
CA VAL A 32 0.74 16.21 6.59
C VAL A 32 -0.61 16.38 5.90
N THR A 33 -0.54 16.66 4.61
CA THR A 33 -1.64 16.99 3.70
C THR A 33 -2.91 16.13 3.90
N PRO A 34 -4.10 16.60 3.47
CA PRO A 34 -5.37 15.88 3.63
C PRO A 34 -5.35 14.41 3.20
N MET A 35 -4.49 14.03 2.24
CA MET A 35 -4.29 12.64 1.81
C MET A 35 -3.73 11.74 2.93
N ILE A 36 -2.76 12.20 3.70
CA ILE A 36 -2.13 11.39 4.77
C ILE A 36 -3.03 11.35 6.01
N LEU A 37 -3.84 12.39 6.23
CA LEU A 37 -4.88 12.36 7.26
C LEU A 37 -5.90 11.23 6.99
N ILE A 38 -6.23 10.95 5.74
CA ILE A 38 -7.17 9.87 5.40
C ILE A 38 -6.54 8.49 5.48
N TYR A 39 -5.28 8.31 5.08
CA TYR A 39 -4.53 7.09 5.38
C TYR A 39 -4.41 6.87 6.90
N SER A 40 -4.14 7.93 7.67
CA SER A 40 -4.12 7.85 9.13
C SER A 40 -5.49 7.49 9.71
N LEU A 41 -6.59 7.92 9.07
CA LEU A 41 -7.96 7.60 9.46
C LEU A 41 -8.35 6.16 9.08
N SER A 42 -7.93 5.62 7.95
CA SER A 42 -8.18 4.21 7.61
C SER A 42 -7.48 3.27 8.58
N LEU A 43 -6.29 3.67 9.05
CA LEU A 43 -5.51 3.01 10.09
C LEU A 43 -6.08 3.20 11.50
N ALA A 44 -6.65 4.37 11.81
CA ALA A 44 -7.24 4.69 13.12
C ALA A 44 -8.66 4.14 13.30
N VAL A 45 -9.43 3.97 12.22
CA VAL A 45 -10.81 3.45 12.26
C VAL A 45 -10.84 1.93 12.43
N SER A 46 -9.73 1.23 12.17
CA SER A 46 -9.58 -0.18 12.51
C SER A 46 -8.14 -0.53 12.91
N PRO A 47 -7.87 -0.75 14.21
CA PRO A 47 -6.59 -1.30 14.68
C PRO A 47 -6.20 -2.60 13.95
N ILE A 48 -7.20 -3.37 13.50
CA ILE A 48 -7.02 -4.60 12.72
C ILE A 48 -6.54 -4.28 11.30
N GLY A 49 -7.08 -3.23 10.67
CA GLY A 49 -6.63 -2.77 9.35
C GLY A 49 -5.15 -2.35 9.37
N GLY A 50 -4.72 -1.67 10.43
CA GLY A 50 -3.31 -1.29 10.57
C GLY A 50 -2.33 -2.43 10.78
N ILE A 51 -2.75 -3.45 11.54
CA ILE A 51 -1.96 -4.67 11.73
C ILE A 51 -1.85 -5.44 10.40
N ILE A 52 -2.94 -5.53 9.63
CA ILE A 52 -2.94 -6.15 8.30
C ILE A 52 -2.03 -5.38 7.35
N GLY A 53 -2.17 -4.06 7.26
CA GLY A 53 -1.30 -3.22 6.42
C GLY A 53 0.19 -3.37 6.76
N LEU A 54 0.55 -3.39 8.05
CA LEU A 54 1.92 -3.66 8.49
C LEU A 54 2.41 -5.05 8.09
N ALA A 55 1.57 -6.08 8.22
CA ALA A 55 1.92 -7.44 7.83
C ALA A 55 2.15 -7.55 6.32
N LEU A 56 1.31 -6.92 5.50
CA LEU A 56 1.46 -6.88 4.04
C LEU A 56 2.75 -6.15 3.63
N ASN A 57 3.11 -5.07 4.31
CA ASN A 57 4.40 -4.40 4.10
C ASN A 57 5.60 -5.27 4.49
N GLY A 58 5.48 -6.01 5.58
CA GLY A 58 6.46 -7.04 5.95
C GLY A 58 6.62 -8.10 4.86
N LEU A 59 5.52 -8.56 4.25
CA LEU A 59 5.55 -9.51 3.15
C LEU A 59 6.19 -8.93 1.88
N LEU A 60 5.97 -7.64 1.56
CA LEU A 60 6.68 -6.95 0.46
C LEU A 60 8.20 -6.90 0.71
N LEU A 61 8.61 -6.55 1.93
CA LEU A 61 10.02 -6.48 2.29
C LEU A 61 10.70 -7.85 2.25
N VAL A 62 10.08 -8.86 2.87
CA VAL A 62 10.58 -10.24 2.84
C VAL A 62 10.57 -10.77 1.40
N GLY A 63 9.52 -10.47 0.64
CA GLY A 63 9.40 -10.81 -0.78
C GLY A 63 10.53 -10.21 -1.62
N GLY A 64 10.85 -8.94 -1.41
CA GLY A 64 11.94 -8.24 -2.06
C GLY A 64 13.31 -8.81 -1.71
N ILE A 65 13.58 -9.06 -0.41
CA ILE A 65 14.84 -9.68 0.05
C ILE A 65 15.02 -11.07 -0.55
N LEU A 66 13.98 -11.91 -0.55
CA LEU A 66 14.04 -13.24 -1.14
C LEU A 66 14.19 -13.17 -2.66
N GLY A 67 13.56 -12.20 -3.32
CA GLY A 67 13.73 -11.90 -4.73
C GLY A 67 15.17 -11.52 -5.07
N LEU A 68 15.80 -10.68 -4.23
CA LEU A 68 17.22 -10.32 -4.30
C LEU A 68 18.17 -11.49 -3.96
N ALA A 69 17.69 -12.50 -3.24
CA ALA A 69 18.42 -13.76 -3.04
C ALA A 69 18.20 -14.75 -4.19
N GLY A 70 17.44 -14.37 -5.22
CA GLY A 70 17.13 -15.20 -6.39
C GLY A 70 15.99 -16.19 -6.18
N LYS A 71 15.29 -16.16 -5.04
CA LYS A 71 14.24 -17.13 -4.69
C LYS A 71 12.89 -16.73 -5.27
N LYS A 72 12.24 -17.66 -5.99
CA LYS A 72 10.89 -17.46 -6.56
C LYS A 72 9.82 -17.20 -5.50
N ALA A 73 9.97 -17.79 -4.30
CA ALA A 73 9.08 -17.53 -3.17
C ALA A 73 8.97 -16.03 -2.86
N GLY A 74 10.03 -15.25 -3.08
CA GLY A 74 9.99 -13.80 -2.91
C GLY A 74 8.99 -13.10 -3.83
N GLY A 75 8.86 -13.58 -5.07
CA GLY A 75 7.91 -13.03 -6.03
C GLY A 75 6.46 -13.33 -5.66
N ILE A 76 6.19 -14.53 -5.13
CA ILE A 76 4.85 -14.92 -4.64
C ILE A 76 4.44 -14.04 -3.45
N LEU A 77 5.33 -13.87 -2.47
CA LEU A 77 5.06 -13.03 -1.31
C LEU A 77 4.80 -11.57 -1.71
N ALA A 78 5.61 -11.03 -2.63
CA ALA A 78 5.43 -9.67 -3.14
C ALA A 78 4.09 -9.50 -3.89
N LEU A 79 3.69 -10.49 -4.70
CA LEU A 79 2.41 -10.47 -5.42
C LEU A 79 1.20 -10.53 -4.50
N ILE A 80 1.22 -11.45 -3.53
CA ILE A 80 0.13 -11.56 -2.53
C ILE A 80 0.00 -10.25 -1.79
N ALA A 81 1.12 -9.71 -1.28
CA ALA A 81 1.10 -8.48 -0.52
C ALA A 81 0.54 -7.30 -1.34
N ALA A 82 1.00 -7.13 -2.58
CA ALA A 82 0.55 -6.05 -3.44
C ALA A 82 -0.93 -6.17 -3.85
N ALA A 83 -1.42 -7.40 -4.10
CA ALA A 83 -2.83 -7.64 -4.39
C ALA A 83 -3.73 -7.30 -3.20
N PHE A 84 -3.33 -7.65 -1.99
CA PHE A 84 -4.07 -7.31 -0.77
C PHE A 84 -4.04 -5.81 -0.47
N ILE A 85 -2.90 -5.12 -0.69
CA ILE A 85 -2.82 -3.65 -0.55
C ILE A 85 -3.77 -2.96 -1.54
N MET A 86 -3.89 -3.48 -2.77
CA MET A 86 -4.84 -2.97 -3.76
C MET A 86 -6.30 -3.20 -3.32
N LEU A 87 -6.63 -4.38 -2.78
CA LEU A 87 -7.95 -4.68 -2.23
C LEU A 87 -8.28 -3.80 -1.01
N GLU A 88 -7.31 -3.56 -0.13
CA GLU A 88 -7.46 -2.66 1.01
C GLU A 88 -7.77 -1.24 0.55
N GLY A 89 -7.03 -0.73 -0.45
CA GLY A 89 -7.30 0.57 -1.06
C GLY A 89 -8.72 0.68 -1.64
N ILE A 90 -9.20 -0.38 -2.30
CA ILE A 90 -10.58 -0.45 -2.82
C ILE A 90 -11.60 -0.41 -1.68
N LEU A 91 -11.42 -1.23 -0.64
CA LEU A 91 -12.35 -1.30 0.49
C LEU A 91 -12.42 0.02 1.28
N ILE A 92 -11.27 0.67 1.51
CA ILE A 92 -11.21 1.99 2.15
C ILE A 92 -12.02 3.01 1.35
N SER A 93 -11.87 3.03 0.03
CA SER A 93 -12.61 3.97 -0.81
C SER A 93 -14.13 3.73 -0.79
N PHE A 94 -14.60 2.50 -0.57
CA PHE A 94 -16.04 2.21 -0.43
C PHE A 94 -16.58 2.64 0.94
N VAL A 95 -15.79 2.43 2.01
CA VAL A 95 -16.18 2.80 3.37
C VAL A 95 -16.20 4.31 3.57
N PHE A 96 -15.20 5.04 3.06
CA PHE A 96 -15.10 6.50 3.20
C PHE A 96 -15.79 7.27 2.07
N ASN A 97 -16.73 6.65 1.35
CA ASN A 97 -17.45 7.32 0.28
C ASN A 97 -18.52 8.29 0.85
N PRO A 98 -18.41 9.61 0.64
CA PRO A 98 -19.39 10.59 1.11
C PRO A 98 -20.79 10.37 0.54
N PHE A 99 -20.88 9.71 -0.63
CA PHE A 99 -22.16 9.42 -1.26
C PHE A 99 -22.89 8.26 -0.57
N THR A 100 -22.17 7.37 0.13
CA THR A 100 -22.77 6.27 0.91
C THR A 100 -22.86 6.59 2.40
N GLN A 101 -22.06 7.54 2.91
CA GLN A 101 -22.03 7.95 4.31
C GLN A 101 -21.95 9.49 4.46
N PRO A 102 -23.06 10.22 4.22
CA PRO A 102 -23.09 11.68 4.27
C PRO A 102 -22.79 12.26 5.66
N GLU A 103 -22.93 11.46 6.70
CA GLU A 103 -22.65 11.81 8.10
C GLU A 103 -21.18 12.17 8.32
N LEU A 104 -20.26 11.55 7.56
CA LEU A 104 -18.83 11.86 7.61
C LEU A 104 -18.53 13.29 7.12
N ILE A 105 -19.35 13.85 6.21
CA ILE A 105 -19.18 15.23 5.73
C ILE A 105 -19.41 16.25 6.85
N LEU A 106 -20.24 15.91 7.84
CA LEU A 106 -20.56 16.79 8.98
C LEU A 106 -19.52 16.69 10.11
N MET A 107 -18.78 15.59 10.19
CA MET A 107 -17.74 15.38 11.21
C MET A 107 -16.38 15.99 10.82
N PHE A 108 -16.16 16.25 9.54
CA PHE A 108 -14.91 16.81 9.02
C PHE A 108 -15.15 18.15 8.33
N ASN A 109 -14.12 18.99 8.25
CA ASN A 109 -14.21 20.18 7.40
C ASN A 109 -14.51 19.73 5.95
N PRO A 110 -15.60 20.19 5.33
CA PRO A 110 -16.05 19.68 4.04
C PRO A 110 -15.00 19.88 2.93
N TRP A 111 -14.14 20.89 3.04
CA TRP A 111 -13.05 21.13 2.09
C TRP A 111 -11.91 20.13 2.24
N SER A 112 -11.51 19.82 3.48
CA SER A 112 -10.49 18.80 3.77
C SER A 112 -10.97 17.40 3.40
N PHE A 113 -12.25 17.11 3.63
CA PHE A 113 -12.87 15.86 3.26
C PHE A 113 -12.98 15.71 1.74
N PHE A 114 -13.43 16.74 1.02
CA PHE A 114 -13.55 16.71 -0.44
C PHE A 114 -12.19 16.57 -1.14
N VAL A 115 -11.17 17.33 -0.72
CA VAL A 115 -9.81 17.23 -1.29
C VAL A 115 -9.20 15.85 -1.02
N GLY A 116 -9.37 15.32 0.19
CA GLY A 116 -8.88 14.00 0.51
C GLY A 116 -9.68 12.86 -0.14
N PHE A 117 -10.99 13.01 -0.33
CA PHE A 117 -11.85 12.05 -1.02
C PHE A 117 -11.61 12.02 -2.54
N VAL A 118 -11.42 13.17 -3.17
CA VAL A 118 -11.00 13.25 -4.58
C VAL A 118 -9.60 12.64 -4.73
N GLY A 119 -8.70 12.82 -3.76
CA GLY A 119 -7.40 12.13 -3.70
C GLY A 119 -7.50 10.60 -3.57
N LEU A 120 -8.45 10.10 -2.75
CA LEU A 120 -8.73 8.66 -2.60
C LEU A 120 -9.36 8.05 -3.86
N SER A 121 -10.32 8.75 -4.46
CA SER A 121 -11.10 8.27 -5.62
C SER A 121 -10.26 8.15 -6.90
N ILE A 122 -9.05 8.72 -6.92
CA ILE A 122 -8.12 8.66 -8.06
C ILE A 122 -7.02 7.60 -7.82
N SER A 123 -6.88 7.06 -6.59
CA SER A 123 -5.69 6.29 -6.18
C SER A 123 -5.96 4.82 -5.84
N PHE A 124 -6.87 4.15 -6.57
CA PHE A 124 -7.11 2.71 -6.42
C PHE A 124 -5.91 1.83 -6.87
N LEU A 125 -5.03 2.41 -7.69
CA LEU A 125 -3.70 1.90 -8.00
C LEU A 125 -2.68 2.78 -7.26
N THR A 126 -2.40 2.45 -5.99
CA THR A 126 -1.31 3.12 -5.29
C THR A 126 0.01 2.74 -5.97
N ILE A 127 0.94 3.69 -6.09
CA ILE A 127 2.20 3.44 -6.79
C ILE A 127 2.97 2.29 -6.13
N GLU A 128 2.80 2.11 -4.82
CA GLU A 128 3.34 1.02 -4.03
C GLU A 128 2.73 -0.33 -4.44
N ALA A 129 1.42 -0.41 -4.67
CA ALA A 129 0.78 -1.64 -5.15
C ALA A 129 1.27 -2.00 -6.56
N ILE A 130 1.41 -1.01 -7.45
CA ILE A 130 1.97 -1.22 -8.80
C ILE A 130 3.41 -1.73 -8.72
N LEU A 131 4.25 -1.08 -7.93
CA LEU A 131 5.65 -1.48 -7.73
C LEU A 131 5.75 -2.87 -7.12
N GLY A 132 4.89 -3.20 -6.14
CA GLY A 132 4.82 -4.55 -5.55
C GLY A 132 4.40 -5.61 -6.56
N LEU A 133 3.37 -5.34 -7.38
CA LEU A 133 2.90 -6.24 -8.44
C LEU A 133 3.98 -6.46 -9.50
N LEU A 134 4.55 -5.40 -10.06
CA LEU A 134 5.64 -5.48 -11.03
C LEU A 134 6.86 -6.15 -10.43
N GLY A 135 7.18 -5.86 -9.17
CA GLY A 135 8.25 -6.48 -8.42
C GLY A 135 8.09 -7.99 -8.32
N GLY A 136 6.91 -8.45 -7.89
CA GLY A 136 6.60 -9.87 -7.81
C GLY A 136 6.60 -10.58 -9.16
N ILE A 137 6.02 -9.95 -10.20
CA ILE A 137 6.03 -10.47 -11.57
C ILE A 137 7.47 -10.63 -12.08
N PHE A 138 8.33 -9.63 -11.88
CA PHE A 138 9.72 -9.66 -12.35
C PHE A 138 10.57 -10.70 -11.61
N ILE A 139 10.34 -10.90 -10.31
CA ILE A 139 11.00 -11.98 -9.55
C ILE A 139 10.58 -13.36 -10.09
N LEU A 140 9.30 -13.56 -10.38
CA LEU A 140 8.80 -14.83 -10.91
C LEU A 140 9.25 -15.07 -12.36
N ALA A 141 9.19 -14.05 -13.20
CA ALA A 141 9.55 -14.12 -14.62
C ALA A 141 11.06 -14.27 -14.85
N GLY A 142 11.89 -13.89 -13.87
CA GLY A 142 13.33 -13.82 -14.06
C GLY A 142 14.09 -15.15 -14.19
N GLY A 143 13.45 -16.32 -13.95
CA GLY A 143 14.05 -17.68 -14.06
C GLY A 143 15.40 -17.90 -13.32
N SER A 144 16.00 -19.08 -13.22
CA SER A 144 15.54 -20.42 -12.82
C SER A 144 15.36 -20.52 -11.30
N ASP A 145 15.04 -21.70 -10.75
CA ASP A 145 15.21 -21.99 -9.31
C ASP A 145 16.65 -21.74 -8.83
#